data_AF-N6T1U2-F1
#
_entry.id   AF-N6T1U2-F1
#
_cell.length_a   1.000
_cell.length_b   1.000
_cell.length_c   1.000
_cell.angle_alpha   90.00
_cell.angle_beta   90.00
_cell.angle_gamma   90.00
#
_symmetry.space_group_name_H-M   'P 1'
#
loop_
_entity.id
_entity.type
_entity.pdbx_description
1 polymer ?
#
loop_
_entity_poly.entity_id
_entity_poly.type
_entity_poly.pdbx_seq_one_letter_code
_entity_poly.pdbx_strand_id
1 'polypeptide(L)'
;MEDEGLDSDADAQDSDGMTVDDDSDDGMDMEEGSNPRQKCDEMGVEHLATLERLRQNQRQDYLKGAVTGSVQATDRLMKELRDIYRSESFKNKMYQIELINDSLYEWNVRLMAVDPDSPLSHDLQMLKEKEGKDCILLNMLFKDTYPFEPPFVRVVHPIISGGYVLVGGAICMELLTKQGWSSAYTVEAVIMQISATLVKGKARIQFGPTKVCTQGQYSLARAQQSFKSLVQIHEKNGWFTPPKEDG
;
A
#
# COMPACT_ATOMS: atom_id res chain seq x y z
N MET A 1 -85.70 11.13 0.93
CA MET A 1 -86.61 10.41 1.85
C MET A 1 -85.80 9.25 2.37
N GLU A 2 -85.18 9.44 3.54
CA GLU A 2 -85.58 8.88 4.86
C GLU A 2 -84.64 7.67 5.10
N ASP A 3 -83.58 7.69 5.90
CA ASP A 3 -83.32 8.02 7.32
C ASP A 3 -83.75 6.94 8.35
N GLU A 4 -82.88 6.80 9.36
CA GLU A 4 -82.98 6.13 10.69
C GLU A 4 -82.60 4.63 10.78
N GLY A 5 -81.78 4.10 11.72
CA GLY A 5 -81.06 4.56 12.94
C GLY A 5 -80.32 3.33 13.54
N LEU A 6 -79.12 3.40 14.17
CA LEU A 6 -78.77 3.65 15.60
C LEU A 6 -77.99 2.46 16.26
N ASP A 7 -77.19 2.79 17.28
CA ASP A 7 -76.00 2.15 17.90
C ASP A 7 -76.14 0.85 18.75
N SER A 8 -75.01 0.12 18.99
CA SER A 8 -74.25 0.06 20.28
C SER A 8 -73.46 -1.24 20.60
N ASP A 9 -72.36 -1.02 21.35
CA ASP A 9 -71.22 -1.80 21.92
C ASP A 9 -71.33 -3.28 22.37
N ALA A 10 -70.18 -4.01 22.36
CA ALA A 10 -69.44 -4.44 23.58
C ALA A 10 -68.35 -5.52 23.33
N ASP A 11 -67.23 -5.37 24.06
CA ASP A 11 -65.99 -6.16 24.12
C ASP A 11 -66.12 -7.61 24.63
N ALA A 12 -65.18 -8.47 24.21
CA ALA A 12 -64.76 -9.64 24.98
C ALA A 12 -63.28 -9.99 24.74
N GLN A 13 -62.53 -10.04 25.85
CA GLN A 13 -61.11 -10.40 25.98
C GLN A 13 -60.93 -11.92 25.96
N ASP A 14 -59.76 -12.39 25.49
CA ASP A 14 -59.20 -13.67 25.95
C ASP A 14 -57.67 -13.55 26.01
N SER A 15 -57.11 -13.83 27.19
CA SER A 15 -55.70 -13.77 27.53
C SER A 15 -55.44 -14.93 28.50
N ASP A 16 -54.74 -15.94 28.01
CA ASP A 16 -54.48 -17.18 28.75
C ASP A 16 -52.97 -17.50 28.71
N GLY A 17 -52.41 -17.95 29.85
CA GLY A 17 -51.16 -18.73 29.85
C GLY A 17 -50.02 -18.38 30.82
N MET A 18 -50.26 -18.55 32.13
CA MET A 18 -49.44 -19.25 33.16
C MET A 18 -47.92 -18.98 33.39
N THR A 19 -47.60 -19.01 34.68
CA THR A 19 -46.42 -18.61 35.49
C THR A 19 -45.28 -19.64 35.63
N VAL A 20 -44.06 -19.17 35.91
CA VAL A 20 -43.09 -19.84 36.83
C VAL A 20 -42.12 -18.81 37.45
N ASP A 21 -42.07 -18.79 38.79
CA ASP A 21 -41.05 -18.13 39.64
C ASP A 21 -39.72 -18.91 39.64
N ASP A 22 -38.58 -18.25 39.86
CA ASP A 22 -37.62 -18.49 40.96
C ASP A 22 -36.25 -17.80 40.71
N ASP A 23 -35.67 -17.31 41.80
CA ASP A 23 -34.56 -16.35 41.92
C ASP A 23 -33.18 -16.88 41.45
N SER A 24 -32.37 -15.98 40.87
CA SER A 24 -30.90 -16.05 40.92
C SER A 24 -30.29 -14.66 40.76
N ASP A 25 -29.80 -14.18 41.90
CA ASP A 25 -28.76 -13.16 42.06
C ASP A 25 -27.54 -13.51 41.19
N ASP A 26 -27.13 -12.62 40.29
CA ASP A 26 -25.73 -12.56 39.85
C ASP A 26 -25.39 -11.17 39.30
N GLY A 27 -24.21 -10.69 39.69
CA GLY A 27 -23.80 -9.30 39.65
C GLY A 27 -23.83 -8.63 38.28
N MET A 28 -24.12 -7.32 38.29
CA MET A 28 -23.71 -6.42 37.21
C MET A 28 -22.19 -6.33 37.20
N ASP A 29 -21.52 -7.33 36.64
CA ASP A 29 -20.16 -7.15 36.15
C ASP A 29 -20.26 -6.17 34.97
N MET A 30 -19.85 -4.93 35.22
CA MET A 30 -19.33 -4.07 34.16
C MET A 30 -18.10 -4.77 33.58
N GLU A 31 -18.31 -5.72 32.67
CA GLU A 31 -17.27 -6.02 31.70
C GLU A 31 -17.12 -4.76 30.85
N GLU A 32 -16.03 -4.07 31.15
CA GLU A 32 -15.47 -2.92 30.47
C GLU A 32 -15.37 -3.25 28.98
N GLY A 33 -16.48 -3.01 28.28
CA GLY A 33 -16.61 -3.15 26.85
C GLY A 33 -15.56 -2.28 26.21
N SER A 34 -14.44 -2.92 25.85
CA SER A 34 -13.33 -2.36 25.11
C SER A 34 -13.85 -1.34 24.09
N ASN A 35 -13.56 -0.06 24.36
CA ASN A 35 -13.85 1.04 23.45
C ASN A 35 -13.36 0.65 22.04
N PRO A 36 -14.22 0.50 21.02
CA PRO A 36 -13.75 0.35 19.63
C PRO A 36 -13.01 1.63 19.16
N ARG A 37 -13.08 2.70 19.96
CA ARG A 37 -12.43 3.99 19.75
C ARG A 37 -11.00 4.08 20.27
N GLN A 38 -10.48 3.04 20.93
CA GLN A 38 -9.16 3.04 21.55
C GLN A 38 -8.11 2.27 20.72
N LYS A 39 -8.26 2.33 19.39
CA LYS A 39 -7.19 2.04 18.42
C LYS A 39 -6.95 3.26 17.54
N CYS A 40 -7.16 4.45 18.09
CA CYS A 40 -7.05 5.71 17.38
C CYS A 40 -5.66 6.33 17.60
N ASP A 41 -4.89 6.40 16.51
CA ASP A 41 -3.92 7.44 16.20
C ASP A 41 -2.70 7.63 17.12
N GLU A 42 -1.80 6.64 17.15
CA GLU A 42 -0.37 6.96 17.20
C GLU A 42 0.17 7.14 15.78
N MET A 43 -0.32 8.18 15.09
CA MET A 43 0.30 8.69 13.87
C MET A 43 1.11 9.92 14.24
N GLY A 44 2.40 9.95 13.87
CA GLY A 44 3.27 11.09 14.18
C GLY A 44 2.72 12.41 13.67
N VAL A 45 2.92 13.49 14.44
CA VAL A 45 2.40 14.85 14.15
C VAL A 45 2.82 15.33 12.76
N GLU A 46 4.03 14.98 12.32
CA GLU A 46 4.56 15.31 10.99
C GLU A 46 3.76 14.65 9.84
N HIS A 47 3.34 13.40 10.03
CA HIS A 47 2.56 12.65 9.06
C HIS A 47 1.12 13.18 8.97
N LEU A 48 0.53 13.55 10.12
CA LEU A 48 -0.77 14.23 10.15
C LEU A 48 -0.73 15.58 9.43
N ALA A 49 0.31 16.38 9.68
CA ALA A 49 0.51 17.65 8.98
C ALA A 49 0.69 17.46 7.47
N THR A 50 1.38 16.39 7.05
CA THR A 50 1.53 16.04 5.63
C THR A 50 0.19 15.69 5.00
N LEU A 51 -0.62 14.83 5.63
CA LEU A 51 -1.95 14.46 5.13
C LEU A 51 -2.88 15.68 5.02
N GLU A 52 -2.83 16.58 5.99
CA GLU A 52 -3.63 17.80 5.97
C GLU A 52 -3.19 18.77 4.86
N ARG A 53 -1.87 18.94 4.67
CA ARG A 53 -1.31 19.73 3.56
C ARG A 53 -1.77 19.20 2.20
N LEU A 54 -1.75 17.88 2.01
CA LEU A 54 -2.19 17.26 0.76
C LEU A 54 -3.69 17.45 0.48
N ARG A 55 -4.54 17.37 1.51
CA ARG A 55 -5.98 17.67 1.37
C ARG A 55 -6.22 19.13 0.96
N GLN A 56 -5.47 20.05 1.56
CA GLN A 56 -5.58 21.48 1.24
C GLN A 56 -5.15 21.77 -0.20
N ASN A 57 -4.02 21.18 -0.64
CA ASN A 57 -3.55 21.28 -2.01
C ASN A 57 -4.59 20.73 -3.00
N GLN A 58 -5.13 19.53 -2.75
CA GLN A 58 -6.17 18.93 -3.59
C GLN A 58 -7.41 19.84 -3.73
N ARG A 59 -7.88 20.43 -2.63
CA ARG A 59 -9.00 21.38 -2.66
C ARG A 59 -8.66 22.63 -3.47
N GLN A 60 -7.44 23.14 -3.34
CA GLN A 60 -6.99 24.31 -4.08
C GLN A 60 -6.88 24.03 -5.57
N ASP A 61 -6.35 22.87 -5.96
CA ASP A 61 -6.21 22.47 -7.36
C ASP A 61 -7.58 22.26 -8.02
N TYR A 62 -8.55 21.71 -7.27
CA TYR A 62 -9.94 21.61 -7.71
C TYR A 62 -10.55 22.97 -8.02
N LEU A 63 -10.35 23.95 -7.13
CA LEU A 63 -10.82 25.33 -7.33
C LEU A 63 -10.14 26.03 -8.53
N LYS A 64 -8.87 25.70 -8.81
CA LYS A 64 -8.09 26.28 -9.92
C LYS A 64 -8.28 25.55 -11.25
N GLY A 65 -8.99 24.43 -11.28
CA GLY A 65 -9.10 23.58 -12.48
C GLY A 65 -7.79 22.89 -12.87
N ALA A 66 -6.82 22.80 -11.96
CA ALA A 66 -5.50 22.19 -12.17
C ALA A 66 -5.44 20.75 -11.63
N VAL A 67 -6.58 20.05 -11.58
CA VAL A 67 -6.71 18.73 -10.97
C VAL A 67 -5.82 17.72 -11.69
N THR A 68 -4.98 17.04 -10.91
CA THR A 68 -4.17 15.92 -11.39
C THR A 68 -4.85 14.59 -11.02
N GLY A 69 -5.03 13.74 -12.02
CA GLY A 69 -5.63 12.41 -11.87
C GLY A 69 -7.14 12.39 -11.62
N SER A 70 -7.65 11.26 -11.11
CA SER A 70 -9.09 11.05 -10.88
C SER A 70 -9.44 11.13 -9.39
N VAL A 71 -10.68 11.53 -9.05
CA VAL A 71 -11.14 11.59 -7.65
C VAL A 71 -10.97 10.24 -6.95
N GLN A 72 -11.33 9.15 -7.63
CA GLN A 72 -11.19 7.79 -7.11
C GLN A 72 -9.74 7.41 -6.82
N ALA A 73 -8.83 7.70 -7.75
CA ALA A 73 -7.40 7.43 -7.55
C ALA A 73 -6.83 8.25 -6.40
N THR A 74 -7.15 9.54 -6.35
CA THR A 74 -6.66 10.43 -5.28
C THR A 74 -7.17 10.00 -3.90
N ASP A 75 -8.46 9.68 -3.77
CA ASP A 75 -9.05 9.20 -2.51
C ASP A 75 -8.41 7.88 -2.07
N ARG A 76 -8.19 6.97 -3.02
CA ARG A 76 -7.51 5.69 -2.74
C ARG A 76 -6.06 5.92 -2.30
N LEU A 77 -5.29 6.78 -2.97
CA LEU A 77 -3.89 7.07 -2.62
C LEU A 77 -3.78 7.76 -1.25
N MET A 78 -4.70 8.67 -0.93
CA MET A 78 -4.78 9.27 0.40
C MET A 78 -5.07 8.24 1.49
N LYS A 79 -5.89 7.22 1.19
CA LYS A 79 -6.12 6.10 2.10
C LYS A 79 -4.85 5.24 2.27
N GLU A 80 -4.20 4.86 1.17
CA GLU A 80 -2.97 4.06 1.21
C GLU A 80 -1.87 4.74 2.03
N LEU A 81 -1.61 6.03 1.79
CA LEU A 81 -0.59 6.77 2.53
C LEU A 81 -0.91 6.84 4.03
N ARG A 82 -2.19 7.05 4.37
CA ARG A 82 -2.66 7.06 5.76
C ARG A 82 -2.49 5.70 6.43
N ASP A 83 -2.84 4.62 5.73
CA ASP A 83 -2.72 3.26 6.25
C ASP A 83 -1.24 2.89 6.47
N ILE A 84 -0.36 3.27 5.54
CA ILE A 84 1.10 3.11 5.68
C ILE A 84 1.60 3.82 6.93
N TYR A 85 1.22 5.07 7.17
CA TYR A 85 1.67 5.81 8.36
C TYR A 85 1.22 5.18 9.69
N ARG A 86 0.20 4.31 9.68
CA ARG A 86 -0.23 3.55 10.86
C ARG A 86 0.37 2.15 10.94
N SER A 87 1.00 1.68 9.86
CA SER A 87 1.54 0.33 9.77
C SER A 87 2.77 0.13 10.67
N GLU A 88 2.90 -1.08 11.21
CA GLU A 88 4.06 -1.45 12.03
C GLU A 88 5.35 -1.49 11.20
N SER A 89 5.27 -1.88 9.92
CA SER A 89 6.42 -1.89 9.01
C SER A 89 7.04 -0.49 8.84
N PHE A 90 6.19 0.53 8.70
CA PHE A 90 6.61 1.92 8.61
C PHE A 90 7.13 2.45 9.96
N LYS A 91 6.42 2.19 11.07
CA LYS A 91 6.86 2.60 12.42
C LYS A 91 8.21 2.00 12.81
N ASN A 92 8.46 0.75 12.41
CA ASN A 92 9.73 0.05 12.61
C ASN A 92 10.82 0.50 11.63
N LYS A 93 10.56 1.53 10.81
CA LYS A 93 11.51 2.13 9.86
C LYS A 93 12.06 1.12 8.83
N MET A 94 11.27 0.10 8.46
CA MET A 94 11.66 -0.84 7.40
C MET A 94 11.80 -0.12 6.05
N TYR A 95 10.95 0.88 5.83
CA TYR A 95 11.03 1.80 4.70
C TYR A 95 10.56 3.19 5.10
N GLN A 96 10.85 4.19 4.26
CA GLN A 96 10.36 5.56 4.37
C GLN A 96 9.70 5.98 3.06
N ILE A 97 8.75 6.93 3.13
CA ILE A 97 8.05 7.49 1.98
C ILE A 97 8.30 8.99 1.90
N GLU A 98 8.64 9.46 0.71
CA GLU A 98 8.81 10.86 0.37
C GLU A 98 8.00 11.16 -0.91
N LEU A 99 7.07 12.11 -0.84
CA LEU A 99 6.26 12.51 -1.99
C LEU A 99 7.05 13.50 -2.84
N ILE A 100 7.18 13.23 -4.14
CA ILE A 100 7.91 14.12 -5.04
C ILE A 100 7.02 15.33 -5.37
N ASN A 101 7.48 16.53 -5.03
CA ASN A 101 6.74 17.78 -5.22
C ASN A 101 5.35 17.78 -4.56
N ASP A 102 5.19 17.14 -3.40
CA ASP A 102 3.89 16.92 -2.74
C ASP A 102 2.85 16.23 -3.66
N SER A 103 3.29 15.50 -4.68
CA SER A 103 2.42 14.75 -5.59
C SER A 103 1.98 13.43 -4.96
N LEU A 104 0.66 13.20 -4.90
CA LEU A 104 0.10 11.90 -4.53
C LEU A 104 0.36 10.80 -5.59
N TYR A 105 0.79 11.17 -6.79
CA TYR A 105 0.97 10.23 -7.91
C TYR A 105 2.42 9.81 -8.14
N GLU A 106 3.38 10.39 -7.41
CA GLU A 106 4.79 10.05 -7.53
C GLU A 106 5.50 9.99 -6.18
N TRP A 107 5.89 8.78 -5.77
CA TRP A 107 6.48 8.52 -4.45
C TRP A 107 7.91 8.00 -4.59
N ASN A 108 8.79 8.48 -3.73
CA ASN A 108 10.07 7.87 -3.45
C ASN A 108 9.94 7.00 -2.20
N VAL A 109 10.24 5.72 -2.35
CA VAL A 109 10.24 4.76 -1.24
C VAL A 109 11.69 4.36 -0.95
N ARG A 110 12.18 4.68 0.24
CA ARG A 110 13.53 4.29 0.69
C ARG A 110 13.42 3.01 1.49
N LEU A 111 13.82 1.88 0.92
CA LEU A 111 13.93 0.63 1.66
C LEU A 111 15.19 0.67 2.52
N MET A 112 15.01 0.78 3.84
CA MET A 112 16.09 0.93 4.81
C MET A 112 16.53 -0.43 5.37
N ALA A 113 15.60 -1.37 5.45
CA ALA A 113 15.84 -2.71 5.97
C ALA A 113 15.36 -3.78 4.98
N VAL A 114 16.15 -4.83 4.87
CA VAL A 114 15.85 -6.09 4.19
C VAL A 114 16.13 -7.21 5.17
N ASP A 115 15.91 -8.47 4.76
CA ASP A 115 16.24 -9.63 5.59
C ASP A 115 17.70 -9.54 6.09
N PRO A 116 17.94 -9.48 7.42
CA PRO A 116 19.26 -9.29 7.99
C PRO A 116 20.24 -10.41 7.64
N ASP A 117 19.74 -11.62 7.37
CA ASP A 117 20.55 -12.79 7.02
C ASP A 117 20.92 -12.82 5.53
N SER A 118 20.36 -11.90 4.74
CA SER A 118 20.62 -11.84 3.30
C SER A 118 21.97 -11.16 2.98
N PRO A 119 22.67 -11.59 1.90
CA PRO A 119 23.83 -10.86 1.40
C PRO A 119 23.52 -9.40 1.03
N LEU A 120 22.27 -9.09 0.68
CA LEU A 120 21.82 -7.73 0.36
C LEU A 120 21.87 -6.80 1.58
N SER A 121 21.57 -7.31 2.77
CA SER A 121 21.69 -6.56 4.03
C SER A 121 23.13 -6.11 4.27
N HIS A 122 24.09 -7.03 4.08
CA HIS A 122 25.51 -6.69 4.19
C HIS A 122 25.95 -5.68 3.11
N ASP A 123 25.46 -5.83 1.88
CA ASP A 123 25.70 -4.85 0.82
C ASP A 123 25.19 -3.45 1.21
N LEU A 124 24.01 -3.31 1.85
CA LEU A 124 23.50 -2.01 2.29
C LEU A 124 24.40 -1.34 3.35
N GLN A 125 25.00 -2.14 4.24
CA GLN A 125 25.97 -1.64 5.21
C GLN A 125 27.22 -1.11 4.50
N MET A 126 27.73 -1.85 3.50
CA MET A 126 28.85 -1.40 2.68
C MET A 126 28.52 -0.14 1.86
N LEU A 127 27.29 0.00 1.37
CA LEU A 127 26.83 1.20 0.67
C LEU A 127 26.87 2.42 1.59
N LYS A 128 26.47 2.24 2.87
CA LYS A 128 26.53 3.30 3.88
C LYS A 128 27.96 3.76 4.11
N GLU A 129 28.89 2.82 4.26
CA GLU A 129 30.30 3.12 4.48
C GLU A 129 30.97 3.80 3.28
N LYS A 130 30.63 3.38 2.06
CA LYS A 130 31.29 3.88 0.83
C LYS A 130 30.69 5.15 0.26
N GLU A 131 29.36 5.28 0.28
CA GLU A 131 28.64 6.36 -0.39
C GLU A 131 27.81 7.23 0.56
N GLY A 132 27.78 6.91 1.86
CA GLY A 132 26.94 7.61 2.85
C GLY A 132 25.44 7.37 2.67
N LYS A 133 25.05 6.34 1.89
CA LYS A 133 23.66 5.98 1.62
C LYS A 133 23.39 4.56 2.10
N ASP A 134 22.28 4.35 2.78
CA ASP A 134 21.94 3.08 3.43
C ASP A 134 20.57 2.53 3.01
N CYS A 135 20.11 2.90 1.81
CA CYS A 135 18.79 2.47 1.32
C CYS A 135 18.78 2.11 -0.17
N ILE A 136 17.83 1.25 -0.52
CA ILE A 136 17.39 1.07 -1.91
C ILE A 136 16.27 2.07 -2.16
N LEU A 137 16.55 3.07 -3.00
CA LEU A 137 15.57 4.06 -3.43
C LEU A 137 14.75 3.49 -4.58
N LEU A 138 13.46 3.28 -4.32
CA LEU A 138 12.45 2.97 -5.32
C LEU A 138 11.66 4.23 -5.68
N ASN A 139 11.15 4.28 -6.91
CA ASN A 139 10.21 5.29 -7.36
C ASN A 139 8.93 4.57 -7.81
N MET A 140 7.79 4.98 -7.26
CA MET A 140 6.47 4.46 -7.59
C MET A 140 5.67 5.57 -8.29
N LEU A 141 5.18 5.26 -9.49
CA LEU A 141 4.34 6.14 -10.29
C LEU A 141 2.93 5.56 -10.38
N PHE A 142 1.96 6.33 -9.91
CA PHE A 142 0.55 5.99 -9.99
C PHE A 142 -0.09 6.75 -11.15
N LYS A 143 -1.04 6.10 -11.83
CA LYS A 143 -1.86 6.75 -12.86
C LYS A 143 -3.22 7.15 -12.28
N ASP A 144 -3.95 7.95 -13.04
CA ASP A 144 -5.35 8.30 -12.81
C ASP A 144 -6.30 7.09 -12.79
N THR A 145 -5.89 5.97 -13.38
CA THR A 145 -6.58 4.67 -13.38
C THR A 145 -6.31 3.82 -12.13
N TYR A 146 -5.45 4.25 -11.20
CA TYR A 146 -5.25 3.53 -9.94
C TYR A 146 -6.56 3.53 -9.12
N PRO A 147 -6.96 2.42 -8.47
CA PRO A 147 -6.24 1.16 -8.25
C PRO A 147 -6.52 0.06 -9.29
N PHE A 148 -7.14 0.37 -10.44
CA PHE A 148 -7.44 -0.65 -11.46
C PHE A 148 -6.22 -1.06 -12.28
N GLU A 149 -5.26 -0.15 -12.49
CA GLU A 149 -3.93 -0.48 -13.01
C GLU A 149 -2.89 -0.43 -11.87
N PRO A 150 -1.85 -1.29 -11.91
CA PRO A 150 -0.77 -1.28 -10.93
C PRO A 150 0.06 0.01 -11.00
N PRO A 151 0.73 0.39 -9.89
CA PRO A 151 1.78 1.40 -9.97
C PRO A 151 2.95 0.91 -10.83
N PHE A 152 3.57 1.81 -11.57
CA PHE A 152 4.86 1.53 -12.20
C PHE A 152 5.96 1.74 -11.17
N VAL A 153 6.70 0.68 -10.83
CA VAL A 153 7.77 0.72 -9.82
C VAL A 153 9.12 0.45 -10.46
N ARG A 154 10.11 1.26 -10.07
CA ARG A 154 11.50 1.08 -10.51
C ARG A 154 12.49 1.36 -9.37
N VAL A 155 13.64 0.71 -9.44
CA VAL A 155 14.83 1.05 -8.66
C VAL A 155 15.46 2.31 -9.27
N VAL A 156 15.72 3.30 -8.43
CA VAL A 156 16.45 4.53 -8.77
C VAL A 156 17.93 4.38 -8.43
N HIS A 157 18.22 3.84 -7.25
CA HIS A 157 19.57 3.65 -6.71
C HIS A 157 19.51 2.63 -5.56
N PRO A 158 20.56 1.83 -5.30
CA PRO A 158 21.78 1.66 -6.09
C PRO A 158 21.56 0.79 -7.33
N ILE A 159 22.63 0.54 -8.10
CA ILE A 159 22.59 -0.46 -9.17
C ILE A 159 22.61 -1.84 -8.54
N ILE A 160 21.67 -2.69 -8.97
CA ILE A 160 21.44 -4.02 -8.41
C ILE A 160 21.60 -5.05 -9.53
N SER A 161 22.32 -6.13 -9.25
CA SER A 161 22.30 -7.37 -10.04
C SER A 161 21.43 -8.41 -9.35
N GLY A 162 20.67 -9.20 -10.11
CA GLY A 162 19.73 -10.18 -9.54
C GLY A 162 18.46 -9.50 -9.02
N GLY A 163 17.74 -10.15 -8.12
CA GLY A 163 16.55 -9.58 -7.47
C GLY A 163 15.38 -9.31 -8.42
N TYR A 164 15.39 -9.91 -9.61
CA TYR A 164 14.45 -9.59 -10.69
C TYR A 164 14.50 -8.12 -11.14
N VAL A 165 15.59 -7.41 -10.87
CA VAL A 165 15.82 -6.04 -11.35
C VAL A 165 16.39 -6.08 -12.76
N LEU A 166 15.68 -5.47 -13.69
CA LEU A 166 16.04 -5.39 -15.09
C LEU A 166 16.93 -4.18 -15.40
N VAL A 167 17.49 -4.18 -16.61
CA VAL A 167 18.16 -3.01 -17.19
C VAL A 167 17.24 -1.79 -17.11
N GLY A 168 17.77 -0.64 -16.72
CA GLY A 168 16.95 0.57 -16.53
C GLY A 168 16.36 0.72 -15.13
N GLY A 169 16.37 -0.34 -14.31
CA GLY A 169 15.84 -0.34 -12.95
C GLY A 169 14.39 -0.83 -12.85
N ALA A 170 13.79 -1.34 -13.93
CA ALA A 170 12.46 -1.95 -13.85
C ALA A 170 12.48 -3.22 -13.01
N ILE A 171 11.37 -3.53 -12.34
CA ILE A 171 11.24 -4.72 -11.50
C ILE A 171 10.35 -5.74 -12.21
N CYS A 172 10.85 -6.97 -12.36
CA CYS A 172 10.12 -8.07 -12.95
C CYS A 172 9.30 -8.82 -11.90
N MET A 173 8.06 -8.42 -11.71
CA MET A 173 7.14 -9.04 -10.75
C MET A 173 5.74 -9.14 -11.35
N GLU A 174 5.12 -10.32 -11.24
CA GLU A 174 3.80 -10.61 -11.79
C GLU A 174 2.74 -9.63 -11.27
N LEU A 175 2.74 -9.33 -9.96
CA LEU A 175 1.79 -8.38 -9.38
C LEU A 175 1.89 -6.96 -9.94
N LEU A 176 3.02 -6.57 -10.53
CA LEU A 176 3.18 -5.26 -11.16
C LEU A 176 2.72 -5.26 -12.62
N THR A 177 2.14 -6.36 -13.10
CA THR A 177 1.58 -6.48 -14.45
C THR A 177 0.06 -6.54 -14.42
N LYS A 178 -0.58 -6.26 -15.57
CA LYS A 178 -2.04 -6.25 -15.67
C LYS A 178 -2.67 -7.60 -15.31
N GLN A 179 -1.95 -8.68 -15.56
CA GLN A 179 -2.41 -10.05 -15.34
C GLN A 179 -2.34 -10.46 -13.86
N GLY A 180 -1.29 -10.02 -13.15
CA GLY A 180 -1.09 -10.35 -11.74
C GLY A 180 -1.59 -9.30 -10.75
N TRP A 181 -1.91 -8.10 -11.20
CA TRP A 181 -2.37 -7.01 -10.33
C TRP A 181 -3.81 -7.23 -9.86
N SER A 182 -4.03 -6.96 -8.58
CA SER A 182 -5.36 -6.84 -8.00
C SER A 182 -5.48 -5.49 -7.28
N SER A 183 -6.59 -4.79 -7.51
CA SER A 183 -6.91 -3.54 -6.81
C SER A 183 -7.07 -3.72 -5.30
N ALA A 184 -7.15 -4.97 -4.81
CA ALA A 184 -7.18 -5.30 -3.40
C ALA A 184 -5.79 -5.22 -2.73
N TYR A 185 -4.70 -5.23 -3.50
CA TYR A 185 -3.36 -5.05 -2.93
C TYR A 185 -3.19 -3.65 -2.36
N THR A 186 -2.61 -3.57 -1.18
CA THR A 186 -2.19 -2.31 -0.55
C THR A 186 -0.79 -1.92 -1.01
N VAL A 187 -0.48 -0.63 -1.00
CA VAL A 187 0.84 -0.13 -1.37
C VAL A 187 1.90 -0.64 -0.39
N GLU A 188 1.58 -0.73 0.90
CA GLU A 188 2.44 -1.38 1.89
C GLU A 188 2.80 -2.81 1.49
N ALA A 189 1.80 -3.63 1.14
CA ALA A 189 2.04 -5.02 0.74
C ALA A 189 2.93 -5.10 -0.49
N VAL A 190 2.74 -4.22 -1.47
CA VAL A 190 3.60 -4.12 -2.66
C VAL A 190 5.04 -3.78 -2.27
N ILE A 191 5.26 -2.78 -1.41
CA ILE A 191 6.59 -2.39 -0.94
C ILE A 191 7.29 -3.57 -0.23
N MET A 192 6.58 -4.22 0.69
CA MET A 192 7.11 -5.36 1.45
C MET A 192 7.41 -6.56 0.54
N GLN A 193 6.54 -6.82 -0.45
CA GLN A 193 6.75 -7.91 -1.40
C GLN A 193 7.93 -7.63 -2.33
N ILE A 194 8.16 -6.38 -2.74
CA ILE A 194 9.36 -5.99 -3.49
C ILE A 194 10.61 -6.26 -2.64
N SER A 195 10.63 -5.83 -1.37
CA SER A 195 11.75 -6.10 -0.45
C SER A 195 12.05 -7.60 -0.34
N ALA A 196 11.03 -8.43 -0.12
CA ALA A 196 11.17 -9.88 -0.08
C ALA A 196 11.64 -10.49 -1.42
N THR A 197 11.16 -9.95 -2.55
CA THR A 197 11.52 -10.43 -3.90
C THR A 197 12.97 -10.11 -4.25
N LEU A 198 13.48 -8.95 -3.82
CA LEU A 198 14.90 -8.61 -3.97
C LEU A 198 15.78 -9.64 -3.24
N VAL A 199 15.44 -9.96 -1.99
CA VAL A 199 16.16 -10.97 -1.20
C VAL A 199 16.07 -12.36 -1.84
N LYS A 200 14.85 -12.82 -2.14
CA LYS A 200 14.62 -14.13 -2.79
C LYS A 200 15.32 -14.26 -4.13
N GLY A 201 15.35 -13.18 -4.91
CA GLY A 201 16.08 -13.11 -6.18
C GLY A 201 17.59 -12.95 -6.04
N LYS A 202 18.14 -13.06 -4.82
CA LYS A 202 19.57 -12.95 -4.51
C LYS A 202 20.16 -11.63 -5.04
N ALA A 203 19.42 -10.54 -4.88
CA ALA A 203 19.87 -9.20 -5.26
C ALA A 203 21.20 -8.84 -4.60
N ARG A 204 22.12 -8.26 -5.36
CA ARG A 204 23.42 -7.75 -4.90
C ARG A 204 23.64 -6.33 -5.40
N ILE A 205 24.22 -5.48 -4.55
CA ILE A 205 24.59 -4.11 -4.94
C ILE A 205 25.89 -4.18 -5.74
N GLN A 206 25.91 -3.53 -6.90
CA GLN A 206 27.11 -3.43 -7.72
C GLN A 206 27.96 -2.24 -7.28
N PHE A 207 29.06 -2.52 -6.57
CA PHE A 207 30.01 -1.50 -6.13
C PHE A 207 31.10 -1.25 -7.18
N GLY A 208 31.41 0.02 -7.42
CA GLY A 208 32.57 0.45 -8.21
C GLY A 208 32.20 1.19 -9.50
N PRO A 209 33.20 1.80 -10.17
CA PRO A 209 33.00 2.36 -11.49
C PRO A 209 32.79 1.18 -12.43
N THR A 210 31.54 0.90 -12.79
CA THR A 210 31.26 0.06 -13.94
C THR A 210 32.06 0.68 -15.08
N LYS A 211 33.09 0.00 -15.59
CA LYS A 211 33.97 0.52 -16.67
C LYS A 211 33.20 0.86 -17.96
N VAL A 212 31.88 0.68 -17.94
CA VAL A 212 30.87 1.10 -18.91
C VAL A 212 29.68 1.65 -18.08
N CYS A 213 29.37 2.95 -18.19
CA CYS A 213 28.15 3.61 -17.67
C CYS A 213 28.15 4.18 -16.24
N THR A 214 28.99 5.18 -15.96
CA THR A 214 28.66 6.20 -14.95
C THR A 214 27.52 7.07 -15.49
N GLN A 215 26.46 7.29 -14.69
CA GLN A 215 25.25 8.12 -14.98
C GLN A 215 24.19 7.61 -15.99
N GLY A 216 24.32 6.41 -16.58
CA GLY A 216 23.44 5.99 -17.70
C GLY A 216 22.62 4.70 -17.56
N GLN A 217 22.72 3.95 -16.46
CA GLN A 217 22.08 2.62 -16.38
C GLN A 217 20.61 2.66 -15.97
N TYR A 218 20.26 3.38 -14.90
CA TYR A 218 18.88 3.50 -14.43
C TYR A 218 18.28 4.84 -14.82
N SER A 219 17.14 4.77 -15.51
CA SER A 219 16.34 5.94 -15.88
C SER A 219 14.91 5.50 -16.11
N LEU A 220 13.97 6.43 -15.96
CA LEU A 220 12.56 6.15 -16.20
C LEU A 220 12.31 5.57 -17.61
N ALA A 221 12.91 6.18 -18.63
CA ALA A 221 12.76 5.75 -20.02
C ALA A 221 13.24 4.31 -20.25
N ARG A 222 14.43 3.95 -19.72
CA ARG A 222 14.96 2.59 -19.85
C ARG A 222 14.14 1.58 -19.04
N ALA A 223 13.71 1.95 -17.83
CA ALA A 223 12.85 1.09 -17.03
C ALA A 223 11.52 0.81 -17.74
N GLN A 224 10.87 1.83 -18.29
CA GLN A 224 9.62 1.68 -19.04
C GLN A 224 9.81 0.81 -20.29
N GLN A 225 10.93 0.96 -21.01
CA GLN A 225 11.23 0.11 -22.15
C GLN A 225 11.40 -1.35 -21.75
N SER A 226 12.18 -1.63 -20.70
CA SER A 226 12.38 -2.98 -20.19
C SER A 226 11.08 -3.61 -19.70
N PHE A 227 10.23 -2.84 -19.02
CA PHE A 227 8.92 -3.30 -18.56
C PHE A 227 7.98 -3.62 -19.73
N LYS A 228 7.96 -2.80 -20.79
CA LYS A 228 7.17 -3.11 -22.01
C LYS A 228 7.60 -4.44 -22.63
N SER A 229 8.90 -4.66 -22.78
CA SER A 229 9.43 -5.92 -23.31
C SER A 229 9.08 -7.11 -22.42
N LEU A 230 9.18 -6.93 -21.09
CA LEU A 230 8.80 -7.95 -20.11
C LEU A 230 7.35 -8.37 -20.28
N VAL A 231 6.42 -7.42 -20.31
CA VAL A 231 4.98 -7.71 -20.41
C VAL A 231 4.69 -8.50 -21.69
N GLN A 232 5.28 -8.11 -22.82
CA GLN A 232 5.12 -8.82 -24.08
C GLN A 232 5.65 -10.27 -24.04
N ILE A 233 6.77 -10.51 -23.36
CA ILE A 233 7.34 -11.85 -23.23
C ILE A 233 6.45 -12.74 -22.34
N HIS A 234 5.98 -12.22 -21.22
CA HIS A 234 5.14 -12.99 -20.28
C HIS A 234 3.70 -13.18 -20.78
N GLU A 235 3.15 -12.23 -21.54
CA GLU A 235 1.87 -12.44 -22.24
C GLU A 235 1.95 -13.60 -23.23
N LYS A 236 3.11 -13.79 -23.86
CA LYS A 236 3.32 -14.88 -24.83
C LYS A 236 3.66 -16.21 -24.16
N ASN A 237 4.47 -16.20 -23.10
CA ASN A 237 5.09 -17.41 -22.54
C ASN A 237 4.54 -17.81 -21.16
N GLY A 238 3.68 -17.00 -20.56
CA GLY A 238 3.18 -17.18 -19.20
C GLY A 238 4.16 -16.72 -18.11
N TRP A 239 3.66 -16.69 -16.88
CA TRP A 239 4.47 -16.48 -15.68
C TRP A 239 4.91 -17.83 -15.13
N PHE A 240 6.21 -17.96 -14.85
CA PHE A 240 6.76 -19.15 -14.20
C PHE A 240 7.03 -18.84 -12.74
N THR A 241 6.42 -19.62 -11.85
CA THR A 241 6.69 -19.57 -10.41
C THR A 241 7.77 -20.61 -10.09
N PRO A 242 8.99 -20.20 -9.69
CA PRO A 242 10.02 -21.16 -9.31
C PRO A 242 9.55 -22.05 -8.14
N PRO A 243 9.96 -23.33 -8.10
CA PRO A 243 9.66 -24.22 -6.97
C PRO A 243 10.08 -23.63 -5.62
N LYS A 244 9.40 -24.04 -4.54
CA LYS A 244 9.62 -23.49 -3.19
C LYS A 244 11.03 -23.74 -2.61
N GLU A 245 11.79 -24.67 -3.19
CA GLU A 245 13.05 -25.17 -2.64
C GLU A 245 14.30 -24.34 -3.01
N ASP A 246 14.18 -23.32 -3.88
CA ASP A 246 15.32 -22.47 -4.29
C ASP A 246 15.56 -21.23 -3.40
N GLY A 247 15.00 -21.23 -2.18
CA GLY A 247 15.14 -20.17 -1.17
C GLY A 247 16.37 -20.33 -0.30
#